data_AF-A0A7C5B036-F1
#
_entry.id   AF-A0A7C5B036-F1
#
_cell.length_a   1.000
_cell.length_b   1.000
_cell.length_c   1.000
_cell.angle_alpha   90.00
_cell.angle_beta   90.00
_cell.angle_gamma   90.00
#
_symmetry.space_group_name_H-M   'P 1'
#
loop_
_entity.id
_entity.type
_entity.pdbx_description
1 polymer ?
#
loop_
_entity_poly.entity_id
_entity_poly.type
_entity_poly.pdbx_seq_one_letter_code
_entity_poly.pdbx_strand_id
1 'polypeptide(L)'
;MSILPRQFFNRPTLTVARSLVGKYLARENGKGTVAGKIIEVEAYIGSQDKACHASKGRTARTEVLFGPPGISYVYLIYGMYYMLNVVTEEREFPAAVLIRAIEVDGKLIDGPGKLCRELGIDRSLHQLDLTHGRSLWFEDRGAMVFRKEVGTFPRIGVDYAGVWAQKPWRFRLVGSDSGTRSFREGKKQDR
;
A
#
# COMPACT_ATOMS: atom_id res chain seq x y z
N MET A 1 16.82 0.92 14.04
CA MET A 1 15.75 1.42 13.15
C MET A 1 16.43 2.06 11.95
N SER A 2 16.05 1.70 10.73
CA SER A 2 16.63 2.28 9.52
C SER A 2 15.55 2.66 8.51
N ILE A 3 15.67 3.83 7.90
CA ILE A 3 14.78 4.24 6.80
C ILE A 3 15.00 3.26 5.64
N LEU A 4 13.92 2.82 5.00
CA LEU A 4 14.02 1.94 3.84
C LEU A 4 14.64 2.72 2.67
N PRO A 5 15.77 2.25 2.11
CA PRO A 5 16.47 2.97 1.06
C PRO A 5 15.76 2.80 -0.28
N ARG A 6 16.09 3.63 -1.28
CA ARG A 6 15.48 3.55 -2.63
C ARG A 6 15.57 2.16 -3.26
N GLN A 7 16.67 1.44 -3.03
CA GLN A 7 16.88 0.07 -3.50
C GLN A 7 15.82 -0.91 -2.97
N PHE A 8 15.22 -0.63 -1.81
CA PHE A 8 14.10 -1.42 -1.31
C PHE A 8 12.88 -1.31 -2.23
N PHE A 9 12.62 -0.13 -2.80
CA PHE A 9 11.47 0.12 -3.67
C PHE A 9 11.77 -0.19 -5.14
N ASN A 10 13.04 -0.13 -5.56
CA ASN A 10 13.49 -0.49 -6.90
C ASN A 10 13.58 -2.02 -7.09
N ARG A 11 12.45 -2.70 -6.93
CA ARG A 11 12.29 -4.16 -7.04
C ARG A 11 10.90 -4.48 -7.60
N PRO A 12 10.68 -5.72 -8.05
CA PRO A 12 9.36 -6.18 -8.46
C PRO A 12 8.27 -5.82 -7.46
N THR A 13 7.18 -5.23 -7.93
CA THR A 13 6.14 -4.62 -7.10
C THR A 13 5.54 -5.62 -6.11
N LEU A 14 5.35 -6.88 -6.52
CA LEU A 14 4.88 -7.95 -5.63
C LEU A 14 5.89 -8.31 -4.53
N THR A 15 7.19 -8.21 -4.83
CA THR A 15 8.27 -8.39 -3.86
C THR A 15 8.26 -7.25 -2.85
N VAL A 16 8.11 -6.01 -3.31
CA VAL A 16 8.01 -4.83 -2.43
C VAL A 16 6.77 -4.91 -1.56
N ALA A 17 5.60 -5.20 -2.14
CA ALA A 17 4.34 -5.31 -1.41
C ALA A 17 4.43 -6.34 -0.27
N ARG A 18 4.92 -7.55 -0.56
CA ARG A 18 5.13 -8.56 0.47
C ARG A 18 6.14 -8.12 1.53
N SER A 19 7.25 -7.49 1.11
CA SER A 19 8.32 -7.06 2.01
C SER A 19 7.95 -5.87 2.89
N LEU A 20 6.94 -5.08 2.51
CA LEU A 20 6.42 -3.96 3.30
C LEU A 20 5.57 -4.43 4.48
N VAL A 21 4.93 -5.60 4.40
CA VAL A 21 4.17 -6.16 5.52
C VAL A 21 5.11 -6.39 6.71
N GLY A 22 4.76 -5.82 7.87
CA GLY A 22 5.58 -5.82 9.08
C GLY A 22 6.60 -4.69 9.19
N LYS A 23 6.85 -3.93 8.13
CA LYS A 23 7.62 -2.67 8.21
C LYS A 23 6.75 -1.57 8.80
N TYR A 24 7.33 -0.41 9.08
CA TYR A 24 6.59 0.70 9.70
C TYR A 24 6.43 1.84 8.70
N LEU A 25 5.25 2.45 8.70
CA LEU A 25 4.98 3.74 8.08
C LEU A 25 5.05 4.80 9.17
N ALA A 26 5.94 5.78 9.03
CA ALA A 26 6.16 6.83 10.00
C ALA A 26 5.89 8.21 9.40
N ARG A 27 5.29 9.09 10.21
CA ARG A 27 4.87 10.45 9.84
C ARG A 27 5.27 11.41 10.95
N GLU A 28 6.05 12.44 10.59
CA GLU A 28 6.34 13.59 11.45
C GLU A 28 5.44 14.77 11.09
N ASN A 29 4.53 15.16 11.99
CA ASN A 29 3.54 16.19 11.72
C ASN A 29 3.62 17.40 12.66
N GLY A 30 4.82 17.83 13.06
CA GLY A 30 5.07 19.04 13.84
C GLY A 30 4.59 18.97 15.29
N LYS A 31 3.67 18.05 15.58
CA LYS A 31 3.23 17.61 16.91
C LYS A 31 4.02 16.39 17.39
N GLY A 32 4.90 15.85 16.56
CA GLY A 32 5.70 14.65 16.81
C GLY A 32 5.55 13.60 15.73
N THR A 33 6.27 12.50 15.93
CA THR A 33 6.29 11.36 15.01
C THR A 33 5.30 10.29 15.48
N VAL A 34 4.40 9.89 14.57
CA VAL A 34 3.54 8.71 14.72
C VAL A 34 4.01 7.65 13.75
N ALA A 35 4.13 6.40 14.21
CA ALA A 35 4.52 5.28 13.37
C ALA A 35 3.60 4.07 13.59
N GLY A 36 3.20 3.42 12.50
CA GLY A 36 2.37 2.22 12.53
C GLY A 36 2.98 1.08 11.75
N LYS A 37 2.91 -0.13 12.32
CA LYS A 37 3.31 -1.37 11.63
C LYS A 37 2.35 -1.64 10.48
N ILE A 38 2.84 -1.87 9.29
CA ILE A 38 2.06 -2.16 8.10
C ILE A 38 1.49 -3.57 8.20
N ILE A 39 0.16 -3.65 8.23
CA ILE A 39 -0.58 -4.90 8.35
C ILE A 39 -1.05 -5.39 6.99
N GLU A 40 -1.44 -4.48 6.09
CA GLU A 40 -1.98 -4.83 4.79
C GLU A 40 -1.59 -3.83 3.69
N VAL A 41 -1.32 -4.36 2.51
CA VAL A 41 -1.04 -3.60 1.29
C VAL A 41 -1.66 -4.24 0.04
N GLU A 42 -1.73 -3.48 -1.05
CA GLU A 42 -2.10 -3.96 -2.39
C GLU A 42 -1.11 -3.51 -3.45
N ALA A 43 -0.82 -4.38 -4.42
CA ALA A 43 0.02 -4.08 -5.57
C ALA A 43 -0.81 -3.70 -6.82
N TYR A 44 -0.32 -2.71 -7.56
CA TYR A 44 -0.90 -2.23 -8.81
C TYR A 44 0.24 -2.11 -9.85
N ILE A 45 0.14 -2.84 -10.96
CA ILE A 45 1.31 -3.13 -11.81
C ILE A 45 1.02 -2.90 -13.30
N GLY A 46 1.65 -1.88 -13.87
CA GLY A 46 1.69 -1.67 -15.30
C GLY A 46 0.37 -1.17 -15.91
N SER A 47 0.42 -0.82 -17.19
CA SER A 47 -0.73 -0.33 -17.96
C SER A 47 -1.73 -1.43 -18.35
N GLN A 48 -1.34 -2.70 -18.23
CA GLN A 48 -2.24 -3.82 -18.52
C GLN A 48 -3.21 -4.09 -17.36
N ASP A 49 -2.80 -3.80 -16.13
CA ASP A 49 -3.61 -4.00 -14.94
C ASP A 49 -4.80 -3.04 -14.90
N LYS A 50 -5.99 -3.55 -15.21
CA LYS A 50 -7.22 -2.74 -15.28
C LYS A 50 -7.63 -2.13 -13.94
N ALA A 51 -7.06 -2.56 -12.82
CA ALA A 51 -7.22 -1.92 -11.52
C ALA A 51 -6.15 -0.84 -11.24
N CYS A 52 -5.03 -0.84 -11.97
CA CYS A 52 -4.00 0.18 -11.86
C CYS A 52 -4.43 1.45 -12.60
N HIS A 53 -4.19 2.63 -12.02
CA HIS A 53 -4.48 3.90 -12.69
C HIS A 53 -3.72 4.06 -14.01
N ALA A 54 -2.53 3.46 -14.14
CA ALA A 54 -1.74 3.48 -15.36
C ALA A 54 -2.44 2.80 -16.55
N SER A 55 -3.47 1.98 -16.32
CA SER A 55 -4.28 1.41 -17.41
C SER A 55 -5.09 2.43 -18.22
N LYS A 56 -5.18 3.66 -17.71
CA LYS A 56 -5.75 4.81 -18.42
C LYS A 56 -4.70 5.61 -19.20
N GLY A 57 -3.45 5.14 -19.23
CA GLY A 57 -2.33 5.81 -19.88
C GLY A 57 -1.59 6.77 -18.95
N ARG A 58 -0.58 7.44 -19.52
CA ARG A 58 0.22 8.48 -18.87
C ARG A 58 -0.53 9.82 -18.95
N THR A 59 -0.84 10.37 -17.80
CA THR A 59 -1.62 11.61 -17.60
C THR A 59 -0.98 12.40 -16.46
N ALA A 60 -1.34 13.67 -16.28
CA ALA A 60 -0.86 14.47 -15.15
C ALA A 60 -1.06 13.79 -13.78
N ARG A 61 -2.13 12.98 -13.62
CA ARG A 61 -2.39 12.22 -12.40
C ARG A 61 -1.49 10.99 -12.25
N THR A 62 -1.26 10.28 -13.36
CA THR A 62 -0.53 8.99 -13.35
C THR A 62 0.96 9.17 -13.58
N GLU A 63 1.42 10.36 -13.94
CA GLU A 63 2.82 10.69 -14.20
C GLU A 63 3.76 10.21 -13.11
N VAL A 64 3.37 10.39 -11.84
CA VAL A 64 4.16 9.95 -10.69
C VAL A 64 4.51 8.46 -10.74
N LEU A 65 3.62 7.61 -11.29
CA LEU A 65 3.83 6.17 -11.34
C LEU A 65 5.00 5.80 -12.25
N PHE A 66 5.30 6.63 -13.26
CA PHE A 66 6.42 6.47 -14.18
C PHE A 66 7.73 7.08 -13.62
N GLY A 67 7.66 7.71 -12.44
CA GLY A 67 8.78 8.33 -11.76
C GLY A 67 9.72 7.34 -11.07
N PRO A 68 10.71 7.83 -10.31
CA PRO A 68 11.62 6.96 -9.59
C PRO A 68 10.92 6.18 -8.46
N PRO A 69 11.43 5.00 -8.08
CA PRO A 69 10.91 4.24 -6.95
C PRO A 69 11.13 4.99 -5.62
N GLY A 70 10.24 4.73 -4.65
CA GLY A 70 10.26 5.36 -3.33
C GLY A 70 9.55 6.72 -3.28
N ILE A 71 8.87 7.13 -4.35
CA ILE A 71 8.07 8.36 -4.38
C ILE A 71 6.63 8.07 -3.92
N SER A 72 6.03 8.99 -3.16
CA SER A 72 4.64 8.88 -2.74
C SER A 72 3.67 9.22 -3.88
N TYR A 73 2.64 8.39 -4.03
CA TYR A 73 1.47 8.70 -4.84
C TYR A 73 0.25 8.80 -3.94
N VAL A 74 -0.18 10.05 -3.68
CA VAL A 74 -1.36 10.37 -2.87
C VAL A 74 -2.44 10.93 -3.76
N TYR A 75 -3.63 10.33 -3.72
CA TYR A 75 -4.79 10.80 -4.46
C TYR A 75 -6.07 10.75 -3.61
N LEU A 76 -7.06 11.57 -3.98
CA LEU A 76 -8.35 11.64 -3.32
C LEU A 76 -9.36 10.72 -4.03
N ILE A 77 -10.19 10.01 -3.26
CA ILE A 77 -11.35 9.27 -3.76
C ILE A 77 -12.62 9.73 -3.05
N TYR A 78 -13.75 9.60 -3.75
CA TYR A 78 -15.09 9.97 -3.25
C TYR A 78 -15.17 11.40 -2.68
N GLY A 79 -14.28 12.29 -3.10
CA GLY A 79 -14.21 13.67 -2.61
C GLY A 79 -13.74 13.86 -1.16
N MET A 80 -13.43 12.80 -0.41
CA MET A 80 -13.16 12.92 1.03
C MET A 80 -12.06 12.01 1.60
N TYR A 81 -11.59 11.00 0.87
CA TYR A 81 -10.60 10.04 1.40
C TYR A 81 -9.31 10.06 0.59
N TYR A 82 -8.18 10.32 1.25
CA TYR A 82 -6.86 10.19 0.65
C TYR A 82 -6.40 8.73 0.65
N MET A 83 -5.61 8.37 -0.36
CA MET A 83 -5.02 7.04 -0.55
C MET A 83 -3.51 7.19 -0.72
N LEU A 84 -2.72 6.61 0.18
CA LEU A 84 -1.26 6.62 0.12
C LEU A 84 -0.73 5.39 -0.62
N ASN A 85 0.10 5.64 -1.63
CA ASN A 85 0.86 4.62 -2.33
C ASN A 85 2.33 4.98 -2.36
N VAL A 86 3.19 4.00 -2.58
CA VAL A 86 4.61 4.20 -2.90
C VAL A 86 4.93 3.60 -4.27
N VAL A 87 5.60 4.39 -5.11
CA VAL A 87 6.07 3.98 -6.43
C VAL A 87 7.18 2.93 -6.27
N THR A 88 7.09 1.89 -7.10
CA THR A 88 8.04 0.77 -7.14
C THR A 88 8.55 0.57 -8.55
N GLU A 89 9.50 -0.34 -8.73
CA GLU A 89 10.13 -0.65 -10.03
C GLU A 89 10.98 0.52 -10.55
N GLU A 90 11.61 0.32 -11.71
CA GLU A 90 12.41 1.34 -12.36
C GLU A 90 11.54 2.43 -13.02
N ARG A 91 12.18 3.55 -13.37
CA ARG A 91 11.54 4.64 -14.11
C ARG A 91 10.88 4.11 -15.38
N GLU A 92 9.79 4.76 -15.78
CA GLU A 92 9.00 4.41 -16.96
C GLU A 92 8.22 3.08 -16.87
N PHE A 93 8.37 2.32 -15.77
CA PHE A 93 7.50 1.18 -15.47
C PHE A 93 6.46 1.56 -14.41
N PRO A 94 5.18 1.80 -14.77
CA PRO A 94 4.24 2.37 -13.83
C PRO A 94 3.73 1.32 -12.84
N ALA A 95 4.21 1.38 -11.60
CA ALA A 95 3.73 0.50 -10.54
C ALA A 95 3.81 1.14 -9.16
N ALA A 96 2.92 0.69 -8.27
CA ALA A 96 2.90 1.17 -6.90
C ALA A 96 2.27 0.16 -5.93
N VAL A 97 2.56 0.36 -4.65
CA VAL A 97 1.94 -0.35 -3.54
C VAL A 97 1.05 0.60 -2.73
N LEU A 98 -0.24 0.29 -2.61
CA LEU A 98 -1.20 0.96 -1.73
C LEU A 98 -1.05 0.45 -0.30
N ILE A 99 -0.95 1.36 0.67
CA ILE A 99 -0.99 1.01 2.09
C ILE A 99 -2.44 0.97 2.56
N ARG A 100 -2.87 -0.15 3.15
CA ARG A 100 -4.28 -0.39 3.48
C ARG A 100 -4.60 -0.43 4.96
N ALA A 101 -3.73 -1.04 5.74
CA ALA A 101 -3.92 -1.13 7.18
C ALA A 101 -2.60 -1.01 7.90
N ILE A 102 -2.64 -0.33 9.04
CA ILE A 102 -1.52 -0.20 9.97
C ILE A 102 -1.98 -0.51 11.39
N GLU A 103 -1.04 -0.89 12.24
CA GLU A 103 -1.23 -1.04 13.68
C GLU A 103 -0.37 0.01 14.40
N VAL A 104 -1.01 0.88 15.17
CA VAL A 104 -0.35 1.93 15.98
C VAL A 104 -0.64 1.61 17.44
N ASP A 105 0.41 1.39 18.24
CA ASP A 105 0.29 1.07 19.67
C ASP A 105 -0.71 -0.05 19.99
N GLY A 106 -0.69 -1.12 19.19
CA GLY A 106 -1.60 -2.27 19.33
C GLY A 106 -3.02 -2.06 18.81
N LYS A 107 -3.35 -0.86 18.32
CA LYS A 107 -4.65 -0.54 17.72
C LYS A 107 -4.58 -0.68 16.20
N LEU A 108 -5.39 -1.59 15.66
CA LEU A 108 -5.55 -1.76 14.22
C LEU A 108 -6.36 -0.61 13.61
N ILE A 109 -5.78 0.03 12.58
CA ILE A 109 -6.44 0.99 11.71
C ILE A 109 -6.63 0.32 10.35
N ASP A 110 -7.82 -0.24 10.15
CA ASP A 110 -8.17 -1.01 8.96
C ASP A 110 -8.94 -0.17 7.94
N GLY A 111 -8.23 0.28 6.90
CA GLY A 111 -8.77 1.03 5.78
C GLY A 111 -7.80 2.12 5.29
N PRO A 112 -7.51 2.19 3.97
CA PRO A 112 -6.49 3.10 3.43
C PRO A 112 -6.86 4.58 3.63
N GLY A 113 -8.15 4.94 3.58
CA GLY A 113 -8.61 6.30 3.90
C GLY A 113 -8.57 6.62 5.39
N LYS A 114 -8.82 5.62 6.25
CA LYS A 114 -8.79 5.81 7.71
C LYS A 114 -7.38 6.05 8.20
N LEU A 115 -6.40 5.29 7.71
CA LEU A 115 -4.99 5.49 8.09
C LEU A 115 -4.46 6.82 7.58
N CYS A 116 -4.87 7.28 6.40
CA CYS A 116 -4.45 8.60 5.91
C CYS A 116 -5.00 9.69 6.82
N ARG A 117 -6.27 9.59 7.25
CA ARG A 117 -6.86 10.54 8.19
C ARG A 117 -6.15 10.52 9.55
N GLU A 118 -5.90 9.34 10.11
CA GLU A 118 -5.23 9.20 11.41
C GLU A 118 -3.82 9.84 11.39
N LEU A 119 -3.07 9.61 10.31
CA LEU A 119 -1.71 10.11 10.16
C LEU A 119 -1.65 11.54 9.60
N GLY A 120 -2.78 12.21 9.34
CA GLY A 120 -2.78 13.53 8.70
C GLY A 120 -2.06 13.53 7.35
N ILE A 121 -2.36 12.53 6.52
CA ILE A 121 -1.86 12.39 5.16
C ILE A 121 -2.89 12.97 4.19
N ASP A 122 -2.44 13.97 3.45
CA ASP A 122 -3.23 14.65 2.43
C ASP A 122 -2.41 14.86 1.14
N ARG A 123 -2.97 15.63 0.21
CA ARG A 123 -2.35 15.88 -1.10
C ARG A 123 -1.03 16.66 -1.02
N SER A 124 -0.74 17.38 0.06
CA SER A 124 0.56 18.05 0.25
C SER A 124 1.71 17.06 0.33
N LEU A 125 1.41 15.79 0.63
CA LEU A 125 2.38 14.69 0.70
C LEU A 125 2.48 13.89 -0.61
N HIS A 126 1.89 14.36 -1.72
CA HIS A 126 2.04 13.75 -3.03
C HIS A 126 3.40 14.10 -3.65
N GLN A 127 4.03 13.14 -4.34
CA GLN A 127 5.35 13.29 -4.99
C GLN A 127 6.49 13.59 -4.02
N LEU A 128 6.36 13.14 -2.77
CA LEU A 128 7.42 13.19 -1.79
C LEU A 128 8.34 11.98 -1.90
N ASP A 129 9.63 12.21 -1.67
CA ASP A 129 10.61 11.16 -1.56
C ASP A 129 10.59 10.53 -0.15
N LEU A 130 10.11 9.29 -0.08
CA LEU A 130 9.92 8.55 1.17
C LEU A 130 11.21 7.93 1.70
N THR A 131 12.33 8.09 0.99
CA THR A 131 13.63 7.49 1.33
C THR A 131 14.52 8.40 2.19
N HIS A 132 14.10 9.66 2.42
CA HIS A 132 14.88 10.65 3.16
C HIS A 132 14.48 10.83 4.63
N GLY A 133 13.39 10.20 5.10
CA GLY A 133 13.03 10.23 6.53
C GLY A 133 12.62 11.60 7.08
N ARG A 134 11.99 12.46 6.27
CA ARG A 134 11.62 13.83 6.69
C ARG A 134 10.19 13.91 7.21
N SER A 135 9.21 13.96 6.30
CA SER A 135 7.80 14.17 6.66
C SER A 135 7.02 12.86 6.69
N LEU A 136 7.33 11.93 5.79
CA LEU A 136 6.69 10.64 5.66
C LEU A 136 7.74 9.65 5.14
N TRP A 137 7.89 8.49 5.77
CA TRP A 137 8.86 7.48 5.36
C TRP A 137 8.44 6.08 5.78
N PHE A 138 9.14 5.10 5.24
CA PHE A 138 9.07 3.72 5.71
C PHE A 138 10.35 3.36 6.46
N GLU A 139 10.23 2.56 7.51
CA GLU A 139 11.38 2.12 8.28
C GLU A 139 11.35 0.64 8.64
N ASP A 140 12.54 0.07 8.73
CA ASP A 140 12.79 -1.25 9.27
C ASP A 140 13.14 -1.16 10.76
N ARG A 141 12.37 -1.88 11.58
CA ARG A 141 12.61 -2.03 13.02
C ARG A 141 13.17 -3.41 13.40
N GLY A 142 13.58 -4.21 12.41
CA GLY A 142 14.17 -5.54 12.64
C GLY A 142 13.16 -6.64 12.94
N ALA A 143 11.86 -6.37 12.78
CA ALA A 143 10.84 -7.40 12.92
C ALA A 143 10.98 -8.44 11.80
N MET A 144 11.12 -9.71 12.19
CA MET A 144 11.09 -10.83 11.26
C MET A 144 9.63 -11.20 10.97
N VAL A 145 9.25 -11.13 9.69
CA VAL A 145 7.96 -11.63 9.22
C VAL A 145 8.23 -12.77 8.24
N PHE A 146 7.79 -13.97 8.62
CA PHE A 146 7.93 -15.15 7.79
C PHE A 146 6.90 -15.15 6.66
N ARG A 147 7.25 -15.76 5.52
CA ARG A 147 6.35 -15.86 4.37
C ARG A 147 5.00 -16.49 4.71
N LYS A 148 4.98 -17.45 5.66
CA LYS A 148 3.77 -18.13 6.14
C LYS A 148 2.81 -17.21 6.91
N GLU A 149 3.32 -16.10 7.44
CA GLU A 149 2.55 -15.09 8.15
C GLU A 149 1.97 -14.03 7.20
N VAL A 150 2.24 -14.11 5.90
CA VAL A 150 1.72 -13.16 4.91
C VAL A 150 0.80 -13.87 3.93
N GLY A 151 -0.50 -13.76 4.20
CA GLY A 151 -1.55 -14.23 3.30
C GLY A 151 -1.63 -13.40 2.02
N THR A 152 -2.08 -14.02 0.94
CA THR A 152 -2.30 -13.37 -0.36
C THR A 152 -3.75 -13.49 -0.80
N PHE A 153 -4.35 -12.40 -1.23
CA PHE A 153 -5.78 -12.32 -1.51
C PHE A 153 -6.08 -11.47 -2.76
N PRO A 154 -7.27 -11.60 -3.36
CA PRO A 154 -7.80 -10.61 -4.30
C PRO A 154 -7.82 -9.20 -3.68
N ARG A 155 -7.64 -8.17 -4.52
CA ARG A 155 -7.69 -6.75 -4.11
C ARG A 155 -9.13 -6.32 -3.82
N ILE A 156 -9.30 -5.30 -2.99
CA ILE A 156 -10.60 -4.78 -2.54
C ILE A 156 -11.02 -3.57 -3.37
N GLY A 157 -12.28 -3.55 -3.81
CA GLY A 157 -12.87 -2.39 -4.50
C GLY A 157 -12.43 -2.26 -5.96
N VAL A 158 -12.06 -3.39 -6.60
CA VAL A 158 -11.58 -3.43 -7.98
C VAL A 158 -12.41 -4.36 -8.87
N ASP A 159 -13.67 -4.64 -8.52
CA ASP A 159 -14.53 -5.57 -9.26
C ASP A 159 -14.71 -5.18 -10.74
N TYR A 160 -14.61 -3.88 -11.03
CA TYR A 160 -14.63 -3.33 -12.39
C TYR A 160 -13.43 -3.77 -13.27
N ALA A 161 -12.38 -4.37 -12.67
CA ALA A 161 -11.14 -4.72 -13.37
C ALA A 161 -11.17 -6.12 -14.01
N GLY A 162 -12.31 -6.82 -14.00
CA GLY A 162 -12.48 -8.13 -14.63
C GLY A 162 -11.49 -9.17 -14.08
N VAL A 163 -10.75 -9.84 -14.97
CA VAL A 163 -9.76 -10.87 -14.58
C VAL A 163 -8.68 -10.36 -13.61
N TRP A 164 -8.40 -9.05 -13.62
CA TRP A 164 -7.43 -8.42 -12.73
C TRP A 164 -7.93 -8.31 -11.29
N ALA A 165 -9.24 -8.33 -11.07
CA ALA A 165 -9.84 -8.30 -9.73
C ALA A 165 -9.48 -9.57 -8.93
N GLN A 166 -9.38 -10.71 -9.62
CA GLN A 166 -9.12 -12.03 -9.02
C GLN A 166 -7.64 -12.28 -8.69
N LYS A 167 -6.73 -11.41 -9.13
CA LYS A 167 -5.29 -11.61 -8.90
C LYS A 167 -4.96 -11.50 -7.41
N PRO A 168 -4.14 -12.42 -6.85
CA PRO A 168 -3.81 -12.47 -5.42
C PRO A 168 -2.74 -11.42 -5.05
N TRP A 169 -3.04 -10.15 -5.31
CA TRP A 169 -2.12 -9.02 -5.23
C TRP A 169 -2.37 -8.12 -4.01
N ARG A 170 -3.19 -8.58 -3.07
CA ARG A 170 -3.32 -8.03 -1.71
C ARG A 170 -2.54 -8.91 -0.74
N PHE A 171 -1.72 -8.29 0.10
CA PHE A 171 -0.86 -8.97 1.07
C PHE A 171 -1.24 -8.50 2.45
N ARG A 172 -1.53 -9.44 3.36
CA ARG A 172 -1.93 -9.13 4.73
C ARG A 172 -1.22 -10.03 5.73
N LEU A 173 -0.76 -9.43 6.82
CA LEU A 173 -0.25 -10.18 7.97
C LEU A 173 -1.41 -11.02 8.56
N VAL A 174 -1.21 -12.33 8.57
CA VAL A 174 -2.08 -13.31 9.23
C VAL A 174 -1.29 -13.86 10.40
N GLY A 175 -1.84 -13.77 11.62
CA GLY A 175 -1.13 -14.23 12.81
C GLY A 175 -0.70 -15.70 12.66
N SER A 176 0.38 -16.08 13.34
CA SER A 176 0.85 -17.47 13.40
C SER A 176 -0.14 -18.43 14.08
N ASP A 177 -1.25 -17.91 14.60
CA ASP A 177 -2.31 -18.66 15.28
C ASP A 177 -3.72 -18.21 14.84
N SER A 178 -3.96 -18.13 13.53
CA SER A 178 -5.32 -18.00 13.00
C SER A 178 -5.80 -19.34 12.46
N GLY A 179 -6.32 -20.17 13.37
CA GLY A 179 -7.29 -21.19 13.01
C GLY A 179 -8.37 -20.59 12.11
N THR A 180 -8.66 -21.31 11.03
CA THR A 180 -9.81 -21.21 10.13
C THR A 180 -10.92 -20.27 10.62
N ARG A 181 -10.88 -19.01 10.20
CA ARG A 181 -12.11 -18.22 10.04
C ARG A 181 -12.51 -18.33 8.58
N SER A 182 -13.49 -19.19 8.36
CA SER A 182 -14.16 -19.44 7.09
C SER A 182 -14.50 -18.12 6.39
N PHE A 183 -14.07 -18.02 5.13
CA PHE A 183 -14.67 -17.11 4.19
C PHE A 183 -16.18 -17.41 4.16
N ARG A 184 -17.01 -16.45 4.56
CA ARG A 184 -18.45 -16.50 4.24
C ARG A 184 -18.57 -16.14 2.76
N GLU A 185 -18.83 -17.14 1.94
CA GLU A 185 -19.28 -16.94 0.56
C GLU A 185 -20.53 -16.06 0.56
N GLY A 186 -20.51 -15.03 -0.30
CA GLY A 186 -21.66 -14.17 -0.52
C GLY A 186 -22.83 -14.98 -1.06
N LYS A 187 -23.97 -14.89 -0.39
CA LYS A 187 -25.25 -15.37 -0.92
C LYS A 187 -25.51 -14.67 -2.26
N LYS A 188 -25.56 -15.44 -3.35
CA LYS A 188 -26.29 -15.06 -4.56
C LYS A 188 -27.74 -14.80 -4.16
N GLN A 189 -28.27 -13.66 -4.57
CA GLN A 189 -29.69 -13.38 -4.48
C GLN A 189 -30.23 -13.42 -5.91
N ASP A 190 -31.07 -14.42 -6.16
CA ASP A 190 -31.80 -14.64 -7.40
C ASP A 190 -32.72 -13.44 -7.70
N ARG A 191 -32.77 -13.07 -8.98
CA ARG A 191 -33.90 -12.45 -9.65
C ARG A 191 -34.04 -13.07 -11.03
#